data_AF-A0A0A8WZB4-F1
#
_entry.id   AF-A0A0A8WZB4-F1
#
_cell.length_a   1.000
_cell.length_b   1.000
_cell.length_c   1.000
_cell.angle_alpha   90.00
_cell.angle_beta   90.00
_cell.angle_gamma   90.00
#
_symmetry.space_group_name_H-M   'P 1'
#
loop_
_entity.id
_entity.type
_entity.pdbx_description
1 polymer ?
#
loop_
_entity_poly.entity_id
_entity_poly.type
_entity_poly.pdbx_seq_one_letter_code
_entity_poly.pdbx_strand_id
1 'polypeptide(L)'
;MKQEETCQVHGGQSRTANRMLLVMIAASLTLIIWHVWAYGPTGHQAKVAPVESSFPVLVGGEIWDLLFNKKGIVAELWEVFPYFVVGILLAGYLRTYKIAVKLQATLRKYGVASVFLASFVGIITPLCACGTLTTAISLIFAGLPLAPVMALMVTSPLLSPSTYLLTLNDLGPEWTVIRTVAAYSMGIFAGLITHYLSRHGFETKNLFIDGAITRGDFHDEDYPDERFKCNCRRNFGNRVAVRTDNKFLIFLAKSSEMLWMVGKYIIVGVAIGAVVERYMPGDWIYRFFGQRDPLNILWVTLGSVPMFLHQVSASSILSHIKGSLSGTLDGGAALAFMVGGPVTAVPTMIMFWTIFKKRVFVLYLFVCLAGTIIISYAFQAFVFVPGVDTGNELLRGVSRLSGGKSAVVTKQDNNVRMVMDPGGKGLIATFRNELDGQGGVVFDAGYERFWAGAADMHDNRRYVANVARWLQDSGNAQANTGILIYDASSGTNEILSRNTIAELTQAGFKVKIVRKTESPKITAAFLADYGQLWLLFGGESSLTDAEIKTVTQFNGDGKGMLVIAGAAAPVSGSLTGVNRLSSRYGVSFSGVNDNNGELSVGMSSRLFANASEVLGRFLKIVHKA
;
A
#
# COMPACT_ATOMS: atom_id res chain seq x y z
N MET A 1 9.73 8.49 -60.96
CA MET A 1 8.64 7.71 -60.32
C MET A 1 9.18 7.14 -59.01
N LYS A 2 8.82 7.72 -57.85
CA LYS A 2 9.03 7.04 -56.55
C LYS A 2 8.03 5.89 -56.54
N GLN A 3 8.49 4.65 -56.66
CA GLN A 3 7.68 3.50 -56.30
C GLN A 3 7.35 3.64 -54.81
N GLU A 4 6.18 4.19 -54.50
CA GLU A 4 5.52 3.89 -53.25
C GLU A 4 5.15 2.41 -53.32
N GLU A 5 6.08 1.55 -52.90
CA GLU A 5 5.73 0.19 -52.51
C GLU A 5 4.60 0.32 -51.49
N THR A 6 3.38 0.02 -51.95
CA THR A 6 2.19 -0.10 -51.13
C THR A 6 2.37 -1.35 -50.28
N CYS A 7 3.15 -1.19 -49.23
CA CYS A 7 3.32 -2.23 -48.25
C CYS A 7 1.97 -2.49 -47.59
N GLN A 8 1.36 -3.64 -47.92
CA GLN A 8 0.08 -4.14 -47.37
C GLN A 8 0.10 -4.32 -45.84
N VAL A 9 1.27 -4.10 -45.23
CA VAL A 9 1.54 -4.13 -43.80
C VAL A 9 1.27 -2.76 -43.15
N HIS A 10 0.96 -1.68 -43.88
CA HIS A 10 0.45 -0.46 -43.25
C HIS A 10 -1.08 -0.49 -43.16
N GLY A 11 -1.60 -1.16 -42.14
CA GLY A 11 -3.02 -1.00 -41.76
C GLY A 11 -3.30 0.47 -41.40
N GLY A 12 -4.42 1.01 -41.91
CA GLY A 12 -4.83 2.38 -41.60
C GLY A 12 -4.97 2.61 -40.09
N GLN A 13 -4.68 3.83 -39.62
CA GLN A 13 -4.90 4.20 -38.23
C GLN A 13 -6.30 3.79 -37.80
N SER A 14 -6.41 3.03 -36.69
CA SER A 14 -7.69 2.64 -36.13
C SER A 14 -8.48 3.89 -35.77
N ARG A 15 -9.40 4.30 -36.66
CA ARG A 15 -10.37 5.37 -36.41
C ARG A 15 -11.14 5.11 -35.12
N THR A 16 -11.29 3.84 -34.75
CA THR A 16 -11.93 3.36 -33.53
C THR A 16 -11.15 3.77 -32.27
N ALA A 17 -9.82 3.64 -32.27
CA ALA A 17 -8.99 4.03 -31.13
C ALA A 17 -9.03 5.55 -30.88
N ASN A 18 -8.94 6.36 -31.94
CA ASN A 18 -9.03 7.82 -31.81
C ASN A 18 -10.44 8.28 -31.40
N ARG A 19 -11.49 7.65 -31.91
CA ARG A 19 -12.88 7.93 -31.48
C ARG A 19 -13.08 7.59 -30.01
N MET A 20 -12.55 6.47 -29.54
CA MET A 20 -12.71 6.06 -28.15
C MET A 20 -11.94 6.96 -27.18
N LEU A 21 -10.74 7.43 -27.57
CA LEU A 21 -9.99 8.44 -26.82
C LEU A 21 -10.81 9.74 -26.65
N LEU A 22 -11.42 10.22 -27.73
CA LEU A 22 -12.29 11.41 -27.69
C LEU A 22 -13.52 11.19 -26.79
N VAL A 23 -14.13 10.01 -26.82
CA VAL A 23 -15.25 9.66 -25.93
C VAL A 23 -14.83 9.68 -24.47
N MET A 24 -13.63 9.17 -24.14
CA MET A 24 -13.12 9.21 -22.78
C MET A 24 -12.84 10.64 -22.30
N ILE A 25 -12.18 11.46 -23.13
CA ILE A 25 -11.92 12.86 -22.81
C ILE A 25 -13.25 13.60 -22.59
N ALA A 26 -14.24 13.36 -23.46
CA ALA A 26 -15.57 13.92 -23.31
C ALA A 26 -16.24 13.45 -22.00
N ALA A 27 -16.19 12.15 -21.68
CA ALA A 27 -16.76 11.62 -20.44
C ALA A 27 -16.13 12.25 -19.19
N SER A 28 -14.79 12.38 -19.15
CA SER A 28 -14.08 13.04 -18.05
C SER A 28 -14.47 14.51 -17.92
N LEU A 29 -14.55 15.25 -19.03
CA LEU A 29 -15.02 16.65 -19.03
C LEU A 29 -16.47 16.76 -18.55
N THR A 30 -17.33 15.81 -18.95
CA THR A 30 -18.74 15.79 -18.55
C THR A 30 -18.88 15.55 -17.04
N LEU A 31 -18.04 14.67 -16.48
CA LEU A 31 -17.94 14.42 -15.04
C LEU A 31 -17.53 15.67 -14.25
N ILE A 32 -16.51 16.40 -14.73
CA ILE A 32 -16.07 17.66 -14.13
C ILE A 32 -17.21 18.68 -14.15
N ILE A 33 -17.85 18.87 -15.31
CA ILE A 33 -18.97 19.82 -15.47
C ILE A 33 -20.14 19.43 -14.54
N TRP A 34 -20.50 18.15 -14.50
CA TRP A 34 -21.56 17.64 -13.64
C TRP A 34 -21.25 17.85 -12.15
N HIS A 35 -20.01 17.57 -11.73
CA HIS A 35 -19.61 17.71 -10.33
C HIS A 35 -19.59 19.17 -9.88
N VAL A 36 -19.00 20.07 -10.68
CA VAL A 36 -19.00 21.52 -10.39
C VAL A 36 -20.42 22.07 -10.37
N TRP A 37 -21.31 21.56 -11.22
CA TRP A 37 -22.72 21.94 -11.22
C TRP A 37 -23.50 21.43 -10.00
N ALA A 38 -23.25 20.19 -9.57
CA ALA A 38 -23.99 19.54 -8.48
C ALA A 38 -23.48 19.90 -7.07
N TYR A 39 -22.16 20.07 -6.91
CA TYR A 39 -21.51 20.20 -5.60
C TYR A 39 -20.69 21.50 -5.43
N GLY A 40 -20.51 22.29 -6.48
CA GLY A 40 -19.65 23.49 -6.46
C GLY A 40 -18.15 23.15 -6.59
N PRO A 41 -17.26 24.17 -6.49
CA PRO A 41 -15.81 23.97 -6.57
C PRO A 41 -15.28 23.21 -5.34
N THR A 42 -14.63 22.07 -5.58
CA THR A 42 -13.98 21.25 -4.56
C THR A 42 -12.51 21.60 -4.45
N GLY A 43 -12.21 22.73 -3.81
CA GLY A 43 -10.85 23.09 -3.44
C GLY A 43 -10.57 22.69 -1.99
N HIS A 44 -9.52 21.91 -1.74
CA HIS A 44 -8.90 21.75 -0.41
C HIS A 44 -8.29 23.06 0.15
N GLN A 45 -8.63 24.22 -0.43
CA GLN A 45 -8.31 25.52 0.14
C GLN A 45 -9.43 25.96 1.06
N ALA A 46 -9.03 26.33 2.28
CA ALA A 46 -9.83 26.93 3.32
C ALA A 46 -10.96 27.83 2.78
N LYS A 47 -12.19 27.62 3.30
CA LYS A 47 -13.34 28.55 3.27
C LYS A 47 -13.08 29.81 2.41
N VAL A 48 -13.37 29.75 1.13
CA VAL A 48 -13.46 30.96 0.31
C VAL A 48 -14.90 31.44 0.34
N ALA A 49 -15.05 32.73 0.66
CA ALA A 49 -16.29 33.44 0.87
C ALA A 49 -17.36 33.15 -0.20
N PRO A 50 -18.65 33.12 0.17
CA PRO A 50 -19.69 33.01 -0.83
C PRO A 50 -19.76 34.31 -1.64
N VAL A 51 -20.17 34.17 -2.91
CA VAL A 51 -20.84 35.16 -3.78
C VAL A 51 -20.01 35.66 -5.00
N GLU A 52 -20.63 35.47 -6.19
CA GLU A 52 -20.51 36.24 -7.46
C GLU A 52 -19.55 35.85 -8.60
N SER A 53 -19.02 34.62 -8.70
CA SER A 53 -18.36 34.19 -9.95
C SER A 53 -19.31 33.45 -10.90
N SER A 54 -19.25 33.77 -12.21
CA SER A 54 -20.05 33.09 -13.24
C SER A 54 -19.59 31.64 -13.41
N PHE A 55 -20.52 30.73 -13.74
CA PHE A 55 -20.24 29.29 -13.90
C PHE A 55 -18.98 28.98 -14.77
N PRO A 56 -18.70 29.68 -15.88
CA PRO A 56 -17.47 29.45 -16.66
C PRO A 56 -16.18 29.79 -15.91
N VAL A 57 -16.21 30.80 -15.01
CA VAL A 57 -15.06 31.20 -14.20
C VAL A 57 -14.82 30.20 -13.07
N LEU A 58 -15.89 29.64 -12.49
CA LEU A 58 -15.79 28.55 -11.51
C LEU A 58 -15.20 27.28 -12.12
N VAL A 59 -15.69 26.87 -13.28
CA VAL A 59 -15.14 25.73 -14.03
C VAL A 59 -13.69 26.00 -14.46
N GLY A 60 -13.38 27.22 -14.89
CA GLY A 60 -12.02 27.63 -15.25
C GLY A 60 -11.05 27.58 -14.06
N GLY A 61 -11.48 28.04 -12.89
CA GLY A 61 -10.70 27.97 -11.65
C GLY A 61 -10.45 26.54 -11.20
N GLU A 62 -11.46 25.68 -11.29
CA GLU A 62 -11.31 24.24 -10.99
C GLU A 62 -10.36 23.53 -11.96
N ILE A 63 -10.45 23.81 -13.26
CA ILE A 63 -9.51 23.26 -14.25
C ILE A 63 -8.09 23.76 -13.99
N TRP A 64 -7.93 25.05 -13.65
CA TRP A 64 -6.62 25.62 -13.33
C TRP A 64 -5.99 24.97 -12.09
N ASP A 65 -6.80 24.77 -11.05
CA ASP A 65 -6.36 24.09 -9.83
C ASP A 65 -6.06 22.60 -10.10
N LEU A 66 -6.88 21.91 -10.88
CA LEU A 66 -6.61 20.52 -11.31
C LEU A 66 -5.29 20.40 -12.08
N LEU A 67 -4.91 21.41 -12.88
CA LEU A 67 -3.68 21.38 -13.66
C LEU A 67 -2.44 21.73 -12.83
N PHE A 68 -2.48 22.84 -12.07
CA PHE A 68 -1.28 23.49 -11.54
C PHE A 68 -1.15 23.48 -10.01
N ASN A 69 -2.11 22.92 -9.27
CA ASN A 69 -1.99 22.79 -7.82
C ASN A 69 -0.85 21.81 -7.45
N LYS A 70 -0.42 21.83 -6.18
CA LYS A 70 0.60 20.93 -5.63
C LYS A 70 0.26 19.44 -5.79
N LYS A 71 -1.03 19.12 -5.96
CA LYS A 71 -1.56 17.78 -6.28
C LYS A 71 -2.27 17.72 -7.64
N GLY A 72 -1.93 18.65 -8.54
CA GLY A 72 -2.50 18.71 -9.88
C GLY A 72 -1.77 17.82 -10.88
N ILE A 73 -2.29 17.74 -12.11
CA ILE A 73 -1.76 16.94 -13.22
C ILE A 73 -0.27 17.22 -13.48
N VAL A 74 0.17 18.48 -13.38
CA VAL A 74 1.58 18.85 -13.62
C VAL A 74 2.50 18.29 -12.53
N ALA A 75 2.05 18.30 -11.27
CA ALA A 75 2.82 17.74 -10.16
C ALA A 75 2.95 16.22 -10.30
N GLU A 76 1.85 15.52 -10.58
CA GLU A 76 1.88 14.07 -10.85
C GLU A 76 2.76 13.73 -12.06
N LEU A 77 2.67 14.50 -13.14
CA LEU A 77 3.53 14.31 -14.31
C LEU A 77 5.01 14.48 -13.94
N TRP A 78 5.34 15.48 -13.13
CA TRP A 78 6.72 15.73 -12.70
C TRP A 78 7.27 14.58 -11.85
N GLU A 79 6.44 14.01 -10.98
CA GLU A 79 6.80 12.84 -10.17
C GLU A 79 6.98 11.58 -11.02
N VAL A 80 6.12 11.35 -12.01
CA VAL A 80 6.15 10.16 -12.88
C VAL A 80 7.24 10.28 -13.96
N PHE A 81 7.57 11.50 -14.40
CA PHE A 81 8.50 11.78 -15.50
C PHE A 81 9.87 11.08 -15.40
N PRO A 82 10.63 11.14 -14.28
CA PRO A 82 11.93 10.50 -14.19
C PRO A 82 11.84 8.98 -14.39
N TYR A 83 10.84 8.34 -13.79
CA TYR A 83 10.62 6.90 -13.94
C TYR A 83 10.21 6.53 -15.37
N PHE A 84 9.37 7.36 -15.99
CA PHE A 84 8.97 7.18 -17.37
C PHE A 84 10.17 7.28 -18.32
N VAL A 85 11.05 8.26 -18.15
CA VAL A 85 12.29 8.40 -18.93
C VAL A 85 13.16 7.16 -18.80
N VAL A 86 13.39 6.67 -17.57
CA VAL A 86 14.16 5.43 -17.34
C VAL A 86 13.51 4.23 -18.05
N GLY A 87 12.18 4.11 -17.97
CA GLY A 87 11.42 3.06 -18.65
C GLY A 87 11.55 3.11 -20.18
N ILE A 88 11.49 4.30 -20.77
CA ILE A 88 11.68 4.51 -22.22
C ILE A 88 13.09 4.15 -22.65
N LEU A 89 14.09 4.62 -21.90
CA LEU A 89 15.49 4.31 -22.18
C LEU A 89 15.69 2.79 -22.09
N LEU A 90 15.21 2.14 -21.04
CA LEU A 90 15.30 0.69 -20.94
C LEU A 90 14.58 -0.02 -22.10
N ALA A 91 13.38 0.44 -22.50
CA ALA A 91 12.66 -0.13 -23.64
C ALA A 91 13.43 0.04 -24.97
N GLY A 92 14.04 1.21 -25.19
CA GLY A 92 14.93 1.48 -26.32
C GLY A 92 16.16 0.58 -26.30
N TYR A 93 16.74 0.33 -25.12
CA TYR A 93 17.85 -0.60 -24.92
C TYR A 93 17.44 -2.02 -25.29
N LEU A 94 16.34 -2.53 -24.73
CA LEU A 94 15.82 -3.87 -24.99
C LEU A 94 15.56 -4.09 -26.50
N ARG A 95 15.03 -3.08 -27.20
CA ARG A 95 14.80 -3.11 -28.66
C ARG A 95 16.06 -2.98 -29.50
N THR A 96 17.09 -2.30 -29.00
CA THR A 96 18.37 -2.15 -29.70
C THR A 96 19.17 -3.44 -29.64
N TYR A 97 19.19 -4.11 -28.49
CA TYR A 97 19.94 -5.35 -28.26
C TYR A 97 19.14 -6.63 -28.54
N LYS A 98 17.91 -6.51 -29.05
CA LYS A 98 17.01 -7.63 -29.38
C LYS A 98 16.82 -8.61 -28.22
N ILE A 99 16.80 -8.08 -26.99
CA ILE A 99 16.68 -8.90 -25.76
C ILE A 99 15.34 -9.62 -25.72
N ALA A 100 14.27 -9.00 -26.25
CA ALA A 100 12.95 -9.63 -26.34
C ALA A 100 12.97 -10.93 -27.18
N VAL A 101 13.74 -10.97 -28.27
CA VAL A 101 13.88 -12.16 -29.13
C VAL A 101 14.67 -13.26 -28.42
N LYS A 102 15.75 -12.89 -27.71
CA LYS A 102 16.52 -13.84 -26.90
C LYS A 102 15.69 -14.39 -25.73
N LEU A 103 14.92 -13.53 -25.06
CA LEU A 103 14.05 -13.90 -23.96
C LEU A 103 12.97 -14.88 -24.43
N GLN A 104 12.43 -14.66 -25.63
CA GLN A 104 11.44 -15.54 -26.24
C GLN A 104 12.01 -16.94 -26.55
N ALA A 105 13.23 -17.02 -27.10
CA ALA A 105 13.90 -18.31 -27.33
C ALA A 105 14.13 -19.07 -26.02
N THR A 106 14.52 -18.36 -24.96
CA THR A 106 14.71 -18.93 -23.61
C THR A 106 13.39 -19.40 -23.02
N LEU A 107 12.37 -18.53 -22.95
CA LEU A 107 11.07 -18.85 -22.34
C LEU A 107 10.36 -20.02 -23.04
N ARG A 108 10.46 -20.12 -24.38
CA ARG A 108 9.85 -21.22 -25.13
C ARG A 108 10.39 -22.60 -24.72
N LYS A 109 11.65 -22.68 -24.28
CA LYS A 109 12.32 -23.94 -23.91
C LYS A 109 11.82 -24.53 -22.58
N TYR A 110 11.25 -23.70 -21.70
CA TYR A 110 10.91 -24.08 -20.32
C TYR A 110 9.46 -24.53 -20.10
N GLY A 111 8.62 -24.61 -21.14
CA GLY A 111 7.24 -25.11 -20.99
C GLY A 111 6.45 -24.37 -19.91
N VAL A 112 5.86 -25.07 -18.93
CA VAL A 112 5.12 -24.44 -17.82
C VAL A 112 6.01 -23.59 -16.91
N ALA A 113 7.30 -23.93 -16.75
CA ALA A 113 8.23 -23.15 -15.93
C ALA A 113 8.47 -21.73 -16.50
N SER A 114 8.14 -21.51 -17.78
CA SER A 114 8.17 -20.17 -18.38
C SER A 114 7.14 -19.21 -17.80
N VAL A 115 6.06 -19.71 -17.17
CA VAL A 115 5.09 -18.87 -16.42
C VAL A 115 5.78 -18.21 -15.23
N PHE A 116 6.49 -18.99 -14.41
CA PHE A 116 7.21 -18.48 -13.23
C PHE A 116 8.30 -17.48 -13.61
N LEU A 117 9.02 -17.76 -14.70
CA LEU A 117 10.06 -16.85 -15.22
C LEU A 117 9.43 -15.57 -15.78
N ALA A 118 8.31 -15.66 -16.51
CA ALA A 118 7.62 -14.50 -17.05
C ALA A 118 7.03 -13.59 -15.96
N SER A 119 6.45 -14.15 -14.89
CA SER A 119 6.02 -13.39 -13.72
C SER A 119 7.19 -12.65 -13.06
N PHE A 120 8.34 -13.33 -12.91
CA PHE A 120 9.52 -12.71 -12.31
C PHE A 120 10.07 -11.56 -13.16
N VAL A 121 10.13 -11.77 -14.48
CA VAL A 121 10.49 -10.71 -15.44
C VAL A 121 9.51 -9.54 -15.32
N GLY A 122 8.21 -9.80 -15.16
CA GLY A 122 7.20 -8.77 -14.98
C GLY A 122 7.47 -7.83 -13.80
N ILE A 123 7.88 -8.37 -12.65
CA ILE A 123 8.20 -7.58 -11.44
C ILE A 123 9.33 -6.58 -11.69
N ILE A 124 10.35 -7.00 -12.44
CA ILE A 124 11.55 -6.19 -12.72
C ILE A 124 11.28 -5.18 -13.84
N THR A 125 10.24 -5.41 -14.64
CA THR A 125 9.99 -4.66 -15.85
C THR A 125 9.34 -3.30 -15.52
N PRO A 126 9.99 -2.15 -15.82
CA PRO A 126 9.45 -0.82 -15.55
C PRO A 126 8.48 -0.39 -16.66
N LEU A 127 7.60 -1.29 -17.11
CA LEU A 127 6.60 -0.97 -18.12
C LEU A 127 5.27 -0.62 -17.43
N CYS A 128 4.64 0.44 -17.90
CA CYS A 128 3.24 0.69 -17.57
C CYS A 128 2.33 -0.39 -18.20
N ALA A 129 1.06 -0.47 -17.78
CA ALA A 129 0.11 -1.42 -18.34
C ALA A 129 0.04 -1.38 -19.88
N CYS A 130 0.07 -0.17 -20.46
CA CYS A 130 0.10 0.03 -21.92
C CYS A 130 1.38 -0.53 -22.56
N GLY A 131 2.55 -0.28 -21.97
CA GLY A 131 3.83 -0.80 -22.46
C GLY A 131 3.90 -2.33 -22.39
N THR A 132 3.36 -2.89 -21.33
CA THR A 132 3.28 -4.34 -21.12
C THR A 132 2.42 -5.00 -22.20
N LEU A 133 1.28 -4.40 -22.55
CA LEU A 133 0.41 -4.90 -23.61
C LEU A 133 1.14 -4.97 -24.96
N THR A 134 1.88 -3.92 -25.33
CA THR A 134 2.64 -3.91 -26.60
C THR A 134 3.75 -4.98 -26.61
N THR A 135 4.38 -5.20 -25.47
CA THR A 135 5.41 -6.23 -25.30
C THR A 135 4.79 -7.63 -25.39
N ALA A 136 3.64 -7.84 -24.77
CA ALA A 136 2.89 -9.09 -24.83
C ALA A 136 2.48 -9.46 -26.25
N ILE A 137 1.95 -8.50 -27.02
CA ILE A 137 1.62 -8.68 -28.44
C ILE A 137 2.86 -9.13 -29.21
N SER A 138 3.99 -8.46 -28.97
CA SER A 138 5.26 -8.80 -29.62
C SER A 138 5.70 -10.23 -29.28
N LEU A 139 5.61 -10.65 -28.02
CA LEU A 139 5.97 -12.00 -27.59
C LEU A 139 5.04 -13.07 -28.20
N ILE A 140 3.74 -12.81 -28.28
CA ILE A 140 2.77 -13.71 -28.93
C ILE A 140 3.13 -13.90 -30.40
N PHE A 141 3.40 -12.81 -31.13
CA PHE A 141 3.80 -12.91 -32.54
C PHE A 141 5.14 -13.57 -32.74
N ALA A 142 6.07 -13.36 -31.80
CA ALA A 142 7.33 -14.03 -31.85
C ALA A 142 7.15 -15.56 -31.74
N GLY A 143 6.03 -16.02 -31.17
CA GLY A 143 5.62 -17.42 -31.05
C GLY A 143 5.61 -17.91 -29.60
N LEU A 144 5.60 -17.00 -28.62
CA LEU A 144 5.49 -17.36 -27.22
C LEU A 144 4.05 -17.81 -26.90
N PRO A 145 3.86 -18.91 -26.13
CA PRO A 145 2.53 -19.33 -25.74
C PRO A 145 1.77 -18.24 -24.97
N LEU A 146 0.43 -18.27 -25.03
CA LEU A 146 -0.41 -17.27 -24.36
C LEU A 146 -0.20 -17.26 -22.84
N ALA A 147 0.05 -18.42 -22.21
CA ALA A 147 0.17 -18.53 -20.75
C ALA A 147 1.31 -17.70 -20.12
N PRO A 148 2.58 -17.81 -20.55
CA PRO A 148 3.65 -16.94 -20.06
C PRO A 148 3.42 -15.46 -20.38
N VAL A 149 2.76 -15.18 -21.50
CA VAL A 149 2.42 -13.80 -21.87
C VAL A 149 1.40 -13.23 -20.89
N MET A 150 0.34 -13.98 -20.56
CA MET A 150 -0.66 -13.56 -19.55
C MET A 150 -0.02 -13.35 -18.18
N ALA A 151 0.93 -14.20 -17.79
CA ALA A 151 1.67 -14.06 -16.55
C ALA A 151 2.47 -12.73 -16.49
N LEU A 152 3.20 -12.42 -17.56
CA LEU A 152 3.93 -11.15 -17.70
C LEU A 152 2.97 -9.95 -17.70
N MET A 153 1.85 -10.06 -18.43
CA MET A 153 0.86 -9.01 -18.59
C MET A 153 0.17 -8.61 -17.30
N VAL A 154 -0.14 -9.58 -16.45
CA VAL A 154 -0.77 -9.32 -15.15
C VAL A 154 0.25 -8.80 -14.13
N THR A 155 1.49 -9.31 -14.15
CA THR A 155 2.48 -8.96 -13.13
C THR A 155 3.07 -7.56 -13.30
N SER A 156 3.39 -7.15 -14.53
CA SER A 156 4.06 -5.86 -14.79
C SER A 156 3.28 -4.61 -14.37
N PRO A 157 1.93 -4.53 -14.50
CA PRO A 157 1.17 -3.39 -14.01
C PRO A 157 0.88 -3.45 -12.50
N LEU A 158 1.26 -4.52 -11.80
CA LEU A 158 1.08 -4.64 -10.34
C LEU A 158 2.28 -4.13 -9.56
N LEU A 159 3.47 -4.39 -10.09
CA LEU A 159 4.72 -4.06 -9.42
C LEU A 159 5.80 -3.69 -10.45
N SER A 160 6.57 -2.67 -10.07
CA SER A 160 7.76 -2.20 -10.75
C SER A 160 8.81 -1.78 -9.71
N PRO A 161 10.08 -1.59 -10.09
CA PRO A 161 11.09 -1.06 -9.16
C PRO A 161 10.69 0.27 -8.51
N SER A 162 10.00 1.14 -9.27
CA SER A 162 9.51 2.42 -8.75
C SER A 162 8.39 2.25 -7.73
N THR A 163 7.37 1.44 -8.03
CA THR A 163 6.25 1.22 -7.10
C THR A 163 6.67 0.43 -5.87
N TYR A 164 7.67 -0.44 -5.99
CA TYR A 164 8.29 -1.11 -4.85
C TYR A 164 8.86 -0.09 -3.85
N LEU A 165 9.66 0.87 -4.33
CA LEU A 165 10.25 1.92 -3.50
C LEU A 165 9.20 2.86 -2.91
N LEU A 166 8.17 3.23 -3.68
CA LEU A 166 7.08 4.07 -3.18
C LEU A 166 6.25 3.34 -2.11
N THR A 167 5.90 2.06 -2.33
CA THR A 167 5.21 1.24 -1.33
C THR A 167 6.03 1.15 -0.04
N LEU A 168 7.36 1.03 -0.16
CA LEU A 168 8.26 0.94 0.98
C LEU A 168 8.27 2.23 1.81
N ASN A 169 8.23 3.39 1.14
CA ASN A 169 8.19 4.70 1.82
C ASN A 169 6.81 5.01 2.41
N ASP A 170 5.74 4.71 1.66
CA ASP A 170 4.37 5.11 2.01
C ASP A 170 3.70 4.15 3.01
N LEU A 171 3.93 2.85 2.87
CA LEU A 171 3.22 1.80 3.63
C LEU A 171 4.14 0.96 4.52
N GLY A 172 5.46 1.03 4.29
CA GLY A 172 6.47 0.30 5.04
C GLY A 172 6.85 -1.05 4.42
N PRO A 173 7.93 -1.68 4.93
CA PRO A 173 8.52 -2.87 4.33
C PRO A 173 7.61 -4.10 4.33
N GLU A 174 6.72 -4.22 5.31
CA GLU A 174 5.77 -5.33 5.41
C GLU A 174 4.81 -5.34 4.20
N TRP A 175 4.16 -4.19 3.95
CA TRP A 175 3.27 -4.01 2.81
C TRP A 175 3.99 -4.17 1.47
N THR A 176 5.25 -3.76 1.37
CA THR A 176 6.05 -3.97 0.17
C THR A 176 6.28 -5.45 -0.13
N VAL A 177 6.59 -6.26 0.87
CA VAL A 177 6.76 -7.71 0.69
C VAL A 177 5.41 -8.35 0.34
N ILE A 178 4.33 -7.98 1.03
CA ILE A 178 2.97 -8.47 0.76
C ILE A 178 2.57 -8.19 -0.70
N ARG A 179 2.73 -6.95 -1.15
CA ARG A 179 2.43 -6.56 -2.54
C ARG A 179 3.28 -7.34 -3.54
N THR A 180 4.56 -7.56 -3.23
CA THR A 180 5.47 -8.31 -4.12
C THR A 180 5.07 -9.76 -4.27
N VAL A 181 4.75 -10.42 -3.16
CA VAL A 181 4.27 -11.81 -3.17
C VAL A 181 2.91 -11.90 -3.88
N ALA A 182 2.01 -10.95 -3.64
CA ALA A 182 0.71 -10.90 -4.30
C ALA A 182 0.83 -10.70 -5.82
N ALA A 183 1.68 -9.76 -6.27
CA ALA A 183 1.93 -9.51 -7.68
C ALA A 183 2.53 -10.74 -8.38
N TYR A 184 3.53 -11.39 -7.76
CA TYR A 184 4.12 -12.60 -8.30
C TYR A 184 3.11 -13.75 -8.40
N SER A 185 2.33 -13.94 -7.34
CA SER A 185 1.31 -14.99 -7.25
C SER A 185 0.17 -14.76 -8.25
N MET A 186 -0.23 -13.51 -8.47
CA MET A 186 -1.21 -13.14 -9.52
C MET A 186 -0.71 -13.53 -10.91
N GLY A 187 0.55 -13.24 -11.22
CA GLY A 187 1.17 -13.62 -12.48
C GLY A 187 1.16 -15.14 -12.70
N ILE A 188 1.58 -15.89 -11.68
CA ILE A 188 1.60 -17.35 -11.74
C ILE A 188 0.18 -17.88 -11.92
N PHE A 189 -0.78 -17.39 -11.12
CA PHE A 189 -2.18 -17.76 -11.23
C PHE A 189 -2.71 -17.51 -12.65
N ALA A 190 -2.45 -16.32 -13.20
CA ALA A 190 -2.89 -15.96 -14.54
C ALA A 190 -2.30 -16.87 -15.62
N GLY A 191 -0.99 -17.15 -15.55
CA GLY A 191 -0.34 -18.04 -16.51
C GLY A 191 -0.78 -19.49 -16.39
N LEU A 192 -0.93 -20.02 -15.18
CA LEU A 192 -1.34 -21.40 -14.94
C LEU A 192 -2.79 -21.64 -15.35
N ILE A 193 -3.72 -20.74 -15.02
CA ILE A 193 -5.12 -20.84 -15.47
C ILE A 193 -5.21 -20.75 -16.99
N THR A 194 -4.46 -19.84 -17.61
CA THR A 194 -4.39 -19.74 -19.08
C THR A 194 -3.83 -21.02 -19.71
N HIS A 195 -2.80 -21.61 -19.10
CA HIS A 195 -2.21 -22.87 -19.55
C HIS A 195 -3.19 -24.03 -19.43
N TYR A 196 -3.91 -24.11 -18.31
CA TYR A 196 -4.94 -25.11 -18.06
C TYR A 196 -6.08 -25.01 -19.09
N LEU A 197 -6.62 -23.81 -19.31
CA LEU A 197 -7.69 -23.58 -20.29
C LEU A 197 -7.22 -23.83 -21.72
N SER A 198 -5.99 -23.48 -22.06
CA SER A 198 -5.41 -23.80 -23.38
C SER A 198 -5.35 -25.30 -23.64
N ARG A 199 -5.24 -26.15 -22.62
CA ARG A 199 -5.26 -27.61 -22.78
C ARG A 199 -6.68 -28.18 -22.87
N HIS A 200 -7.68 -27.47 -22.34
CA HIS A 200 -9.09 -27.88 -22.32
C HIS A 200 -9.91 -27.23 -23.46
N GLY A 201 -9.27 -26.90 -24.58
CA GLY A 201 -9.95 -26.43 -25.79
C GLY A 201 -10.06 -24.91 -25.94
N PHE A 202 -9.45 -24.10 -25.08
CA PHE A 202 -9.38 -22.65 -25.34
C PHE A 202 -8.49 -22.38 -26.57
N GLU A 203 -9.08 -21.76 -27.59
CA GLU A 203 -8.38 -21.46 -28.83
C GLU A 203 -7.28 -20.40 -28.63
N THR A 204 -6.04 -20.85 -28.70
CA THR A 204 -4.84 -20.00 -28.64
C THR A 204 -4.36 -19.50 -30.00
N LYS A 205 -5.03 -19.93 -31.08
CA LYS A 205 -4.80 -19.43 -32.45
C LYS A 205 -5.71 -18.22 -32.71
N ASN A 206 -5.28 -17.29 -33.56
CA ASN A 206 -6.06 -16.11 -33.96
C ASN A 206 -6.61 -15.29 -32.77
N LEU A 207 -5.71 -14.90 -31.87
CA LEU A 207 -6.03 -14.18 -30.63
C LEU A 207 -6.50 -12.73 -30.87
N PHE A 208 -6.05 -12.13 -31.97
CA PHE A 208 -6.28 -10.73 -32.30
C PHE A 208 -7.50 -10.53 -33.18
N ILE A 209 -8.11 -9.35 -33.08
CA ILE A 209 -9.11 -8.89 -34.04
C ILE A 209 -8.39 -8.53 -35.36
N ASP A 210 -8.94 -8.95 -36.48
CA ASP A 210 -8.35 -8.67 -37.79
C ASP A 210 -8.30 -7.16 -38.05
N GLY A 211 -7.09 -6.65 -38.34
CA GLY A 211 -6.85 -5.23 -38.58
C GLY A 211 -6.79 -4.34 -37.33
N ALA A 212 -6.98 -4.89 -36.12
CA ALA A 212 -6.92 -4.11 -34.89
C ALA A 212 -5.50 -3.69 -34.49
N ILE A 213 -4.53 -4.53 -34.80
CA ILE A 213 -3.13 -4.16 -34.68
C ILE A 213 -2.82 -3.38 -35.94
N THR A 214 -2.59 -2.07 -35.78
CA THR A 214 -2.01 -1.25 -36.84
C THR A 214 -0.72 -1.94 -37.23
N ARG A 215 -0.73 -2.60 -38.39
CA ARG A 215 0.38 -3.42 -38.86
C ARG A 215 1.69 -2.61 -39.08
N GLY A 216 1.70 -1.31 -38.78
CA GLY A 216 2.79 -0.37 -38.99
C GLY A 216 3.76 -0.07 -37.83
N ASP A 217 3.69 -0.72 -36.66
CA ASP A 217 4.53 -0.35 -35.49
C ASP A 217 5.52 -1.43 -34.99
N PHE A 218 5.50 -2.64 -35.55
CA PHE A 218 6.38 -3.75 -35.16
C PHE A 218 7.26 -4.14 -36.35
N HIS A 219 8.35 -3.39 -36.56
CA HIS A 219 9.25 -3.55 -37.70
C HIS A 219 10.66 -3.88 -37.22
N ASP A 220 11.02 -5.16 -37.19
CA ASP A 220 12.41 -5.61 -37.12
C ASP A 220 12.64 -6.56 -38.32
N GLU A 221 13.72 -6.38 -39.07
CA GLU A 221 14.04 -7.26 -40.21
C GLU A 221 14.25 -8.72 -39.73
N ASP A 222 14.63 -8.89 -38.46
CA ASP A 222 14.86 -10.19 -37.83
C ASP A 222 13.62 -10.75 -37.11
N TYR A 223 12.41 -10.23 -37.41
CA TYR A 223 11.20 -10.78 -36.78
C TYR A 223 10.95 -12.23 -37.24
N PRO A 224 10.62 -13.16 -36.34
CA PRO A 224 10.45 -14.57 -36.69
C PRO A 224 9.19 -14.87 -37.54
N ASP A 225 8.17 -14.01 -37.50
CA ASP A 225 6.95 -14.15 -38.30
C ASP A 225 7.01 -13.23 -39.55
N GLU A 226 6.93 -13.85 -40.73
CA GLU A 226 6.98 -13.20 -42.06
C GLU A 226 5.94 -12.08 -42.21
N ARG A 227 4.79 -12.17 -41.52
CA ARG A 227 3.70 -11.18 -41.63
C ARG A 227 4.06 -9.81 -41.05
N PHE A 228 5.08 -9.74 -40.20
CA PHE A 228 5.54 -8.52 -39.53
C PHE A 228 6.95 -8.10 -39.96
N LYS A 229 7.62 -8.89 -40.82
CA LYS A 229 8.82 -8.44 -41.51
C LYS A 229 8.44 -7.36 -42.51
N CYS A 230 9.11 -6.21 -42.45
CA CYS A 230 8.87 -5.14 -43.42
C CYS A 230 10.13 -4.32 -43.65
N ASN A 231 10.55 -4.24 -44.92
CA ASN A 231 11.67 -3.43 -45.39
C ASN A 231 11.29 -1.97 -45.68
N CYS A 232 10.08 -1.55 -45.30
CA CYS A 232 9.54 -0.23 -45.58
C CYS A 232 10.31 0.95 -44.96
N ARG A 233 11.25 0.69 -44.02
CA ARG A 233 12.16 1.68 -43.38
C ARG A 233 11.46 3.01 -43.01
N ARG A 234 10.18 2.97 -42.61
CA ARG A 234 9.38 4.18 -42.31
C ARG A 234 9.68 4.74 -40.92
N ASN A 235 9.89 3.85 -39.95
CA ASN A 235 10.18 4.21 -38.57
C ASN A 235 11.55 4.89 -38.45
N PHE A 236 11.61 5.99 -37.69
CA PHE A 236 12.83 6.76 -37.42
C PHE A 236 13.97 5.89 -36.89
N GLY A 237 13.71 4.98 -35.96
CA GLY A 237 14.70 4.05 -35.41
C GLY A 237 15.34 3.17 -36.48
N ASN A 238 14.55 2.66 -37.42
CA ASN A 238 15.05 1.82 -38.52
C ASN A 238 15.74 2.66 -39.61
N ARG A 239 15.31 3.90 -39.86
CA ARG A 239 16.02 4.84 -40.76
C ARG A 239 17.40 5.18 -40.23
N VAL A 240 17.54 5.35 -38.92
CA VAL A 240 18.83 5.60 -38.28
C VAL A 240 19.69 4.35 -38.29
N ALA A 241 19.12 3.17 -38.00
CA ALA A 241 19.85 1.89 -38.04
C ALA A 241 20.44 1.56 -39.42
N VAL A 242 19.79 1.96 -40.50
CA VAL A 242 20.29 1.75 -41.87
C VAL A 242 21.39 2.75 -42.24
N ARG A 243 21.39 3.94 -41.64
CA ARG A 243 22.37 5.00 -41.93
C ARG A 243 23.62 4.94 -41.07
N THR A 244 23.60 4.19 -39.98
CA THR A 244 24.66 4.28 -38.97
C THR A 244 24.74 2.98 -38.16
N ASP A 245 25.94 2.42 -38.04
CA ASP A 245 26.23 1.24 -37.20
C ASP A 245 26.42 1.58 -35.71
N ASN A 246 26.43 2.86 -35.35
CA ASN A 246 26.54 3.31 -33.95
C ASN A 246 25.28 2.95 -33.16
N LYS A 247 25.40 1.92 -32.32
CA LYS A 247 24.32 1.39 -31.48
C LYS A 247 23.71 2.43 -30.55
N PHE A 248 24.46 3.46 -30.12
CA PHE A 248 23.93 4.51 -29.24
C PHE A 248 22.92 5.42 -29.95
N LEU A 249 23.18 5.77 -31.21
CA LEU A 249 22.27 6.57 -32.04
C LEU A 249 20.99 5.78 -32.37
N ILE A 250 21.14 4.49 -32.68
CA ILE A 250 20.00 3.58 -32.88
C ILE A 250 19.15 3.49 -31.61
N PHE A 251 19.82 3.36 -30.46
CA PHE A 251 19.18 3.34 -29.14
C PHE A 251 18.37 4.60 -28.86
N LEU A 252 18.94 5.78 -29.07
CA LEU A 252 18.23 7.05 -28.86
C LEU A 252 17.06 7.20 -29.83
N ALA A 253 17.23 6.81 -31.09
CA ALA A 253 16.17 6.85 -32.09
C ALA A 253 15.01 5.91 -31.76
N LYS A 254 15.30 4.69 -31.29
CA LYS A 254 14.27 3.75 -30.82
C LYS A 254 13.61 4.21 -29.51
N SER A 255 14.36 4.90 -28.64
CA SER A 255 13.83 5.47 -27.39
C SER A 255 12.89 6.65 -27.67
N SER A 256 13.22 7.55 -28.61
CA SER A 256 12.37 8.71 -28.94
C SER A 256 11.05 8.30 -29.59
N GLU A 257 11.03 7.23 -30.37
CA GLU A 257 9.79 6.63 -30.88
C GLU A 257 8.89 6.11 -29.74
N MET A 258 9.49 5.45 -28.74
CA MET A 258 8.77 4.99 -27.56
C MET A 258 8.26 6.15 -26.71
N LEU A 259 9.03 7.23 -26.59
CA LEU A 259 8.60 8.45 -25.90
C LEU A 259 7.33 9.02 -26.54
N TRP A 260 7.28 9.15 -27.87
CA TRP A 260 6.09 9.68 -28.55
C TRP A 260 4.90 8.72 -28.50
N MET A 261 5.16 7.42 -28.71
CA MET A 261 4.12 6.40 -28.72
C MET A 261 3.46 6.22 -27.36
N VAL A 262 4.25 6.10 -26.29
CA VAL A 262 3.77 5.82 -24.93
C VAL A 262 3.40 7.11 -24.21
N GLY A 263 4.15 8.19 -24.41
CA GLY A 263 3.97 9.47 -23.70
C GLY A 263 2.58 10.06 -23.88
N LYS A 264 2.01 10.02 -25.10
CA LYS A 264 0.64 10.51 -25.34
C LYS A 264 -0.42 9.77 -24.52
N TYR A 265 -0.26 8.46 -24.31
CA TYR A 265 -1.19 7.67 -23.49
C TYR A 265 -0.98 7.91 -22.00
N ILE A 266 0.26 8.13 -21.57
CA ILE A 266 0.56 8.49 -20.18
C ILE A 266 -0.06 9.83 -19.81
N ILE A 267 0.05 10.85 -20.67
CA ILE A 267 -0.58 12.17 -20.43
C ILE A 267 -2.09 12.01 -20.24
N VAL A 268 -2.75 11.23 -21.11
CA VAL A 268 -4.18 10.95 -20.98
C VAL A 268 -4.49 10.16 -19.70
N GLY A 269 -3.65 9.19 -19.36
CA GLY A 269 -3.76 8.43 -18.12
C GLY A 269 -3.68 9.33 -16.89
N VAL A 270 -2.60 10.09 -16.74
CA VAL A 270 -2.40 11.00 -15.60
C VAL A 270 -3.53 12.03 -15.51
N ALA A 271 -3.98 12.58 -16.64
CA ALA A 271 -5.11 13.50 -16.65
C ALA A 271 -6.41 12.85 -16.13
N ILE A 272 -6.71 11.61 -16.53
CA ILE A 272 -7.88 10.87 -16.01
C ILE A 272 -7.69 10.52 -14.53
N GLY A 273 -6.47 10.12 -14.12
CA GLY A 273 -6.11 9.80 -12.74
C GLY A 273 -6.38 10.96 -11.79
N ALA A 274 -5.85 12.14 -12.10
CA ALA A 274 -6.05 13.34 -11.30
C ALA A 274 -7.54 13.73 -11.18
N VAL A 275 -8.32 13.56 -12.26
CA VAL A 275 -9.78 13.81 -12.23
C VAL A 275 -10.47 12.80 -11.30
N VAL A 276 -10.18 11.51 -11.45
CA VAL A 276 -10.79 10.47 -10.62
C VAL A 276 -10.41 10.67 -9.16
N GLU A 277 -9.14 10.97 -8.85
CA GLU A 277 -8.65 11.19 -7.48
C GLU A 277 -9.31 12.42 -6.84
N ARG A 278 -9.44 13.53 -7.57
CA ARG A 278 -10.08 14.75 -7.06
C ARG A 278 -11.56 14.56 -6.73
N TYR A 279 -12.27 13.82 -7.57
CA TYR A 279 -13.73 13.64 -7.46
C TYR A 279 -14.13 12.33 -6.77
N MET A 280 -13.18 11.57 -6.23
CA MET A 280 -13.47 10.35 -5.48
C MET A 280 -14.10 10.70 -4.11
N PRO A 281 -15.35 10.30 -3.84
CA PRO A 281 -15.99 10.63 -2.57
C PRO A 281 -15.29 9.92 -1.41
N GLY A 282 -14.83 10.68 -0.41
CA GLY A 282 -14.22 10.12 0.79
C GLY A 282 -15.14 9.13 1.51
N ASP A 283 -16.46 9.38 1.54
CA ASP A 283 -17.46 8.51 2.18
C ASP A 283 -17.51 7.09 1.59
N TRP A 284 -17.23 6.95 0.29
CA TRP A 284 -17.13 5.65 -0.37
C TRP A 284 -15.95 4.86 0.17
N ILE A 285 -14.82 5.53 0.34
CA ILE A 285 -13.60 4.96 0.89
C ILE A 285 -13.85 4.48 2.33
N TYR A 286 -14.44 5.31 3.19
CA TYR A 286 -14.66 4.93 4.59
C TYR A 286 -15.62 3.74 4.75
N ARG A 287 -16.67 3.63 3.92
CA ARG A 287 -17.64 2.53 4.01
C ARG A 287 -17.06 1.17 3.63
N PHE A 288 -16.27 1.11 2.55
CA PHE A 288 -15.72 -0.16 2.06
C PHE A 288 -14.44 -0.60 2.77
N PHE A 289 -13.63 0.36 3.26
CA PHE A 289 -12.35 0.05 3.92
C PHE A 289 -12.43 0.03 5.45
N GLY A 290 -13.46 0.65 6.05
CA GLY A 290 -13.64 0.76 7.51
C GLY A 290 -14.57 -0.27 8.15
N GLN A 291 -15.45 -0.91 7.38
CA GLN A 291 -16.33 -1.96 7.89
C GLN A 291 -15.70 -3.35 7.72
N ARG A 292 -16.00 -4.27 8.65
CA ARG A 292 -15.55 -5.66 8.62
C ARG A 292 -16.70 -6.55 8.11
N ASP A 293 -16.77 -6.74 6.81
CA ASP A 293 -17.66 -7.71 6.17
C ASP A 293 -16.80 -8.57 5.22
N PRO A 294 -16.86 -9.92 5.27
CA PRO A 294 -16.23 -10.77 4.28
C PRO A 294 -16.50 -10.32 2.84
N LEU A 295 -17.71 -9.81 2.56
CA LEU A 295 -18.10 -9.33 1.23
C LEU A 295 -17.36 -8.06 0.79
N ASN A 296 -16.69 -7.33 1.69
CA ASN A 296 -15.98 -6.10 1.34
C ASN A 296 -14.85 -6.34 0.35
N ILE A 297 -14.14 -7.48 0.43
CA ILE A 297 -13.13 -7.83 -0.58
C ILE A 297 -13.75 -7.92 -1.97
N LEU A 298 -14.92 -8.54 -2.07
CA LEU A 298 -15.64 -8.67 -3.33
C LEU A 298 -16.09 -7.29 -3.85
N TRP A 299 -16.72 -6.49 -2.99
CA TRP A 299 -17.19 -5.15 -3.36
C TRP A 299 -16.07 -4.20 -3.74
N VAL A 300 -14.95 -4.23 -3.02
CA VAL A 300 -13.75 -3.44 -3.36
C VAL A 300 -13.13 -3.91 -4.66
N THR A 301 -13.05 -5.24 -4.89
CA THR A 301 -12.53 -5.75 -6.16
C THR A 301 -13.42 -5.28 -7.33
N LEU A 302 -14.74 -5.44 -7.23
CA LEU A 302 -15.68 -4.99 -8.27
C LEU A 302 -15.68 -3.47 -8.43
N GLY A 303 -15.60 -2.74 -7.33
CA GLY A 303 -15.50 -1.28 -7.32
C GLY A 303 -14.19 -0.78 -7.93
N SER A 304 -13.10 -1.55 -7.83
CA SER A 304 -11.80 -1.17 -8.41
C SER A 304 -11.73 -1.29 -9.94
N VAL A 305 -12.64 -2.04 -10.56
CA VAL A 305 -12.71 -2.23 -12.03
C VAL A 305 -12.96 -0.94 -12.81
N PRO A 306 -13.97 -0.12 -12.47
CA PRO A 306 -14.16 1.18 -13.12
C PRO A 306 -13.13 2.21 -12.66
N MET A 307 -12.45 1.99 -11.53
CA MET A 307 -11.51 2.95 -10.98
C MET A 307 -10.26 2.98 -11.84
N PHE A 308 -9.92 4.17 -12.34
CA PHE A 308 -8.65 4.38 -13.00
C PHE A 308 -7.54 4.52 -11.96
N LEU A 309 -7.04 3.38 -11.48
CA LEU A 309 -5.96 3.33 -10.51
C LEU A 309 -4.67 2.97 -11.22
N HIS A 310 -3.69 3.87 -11.13
CA HIS A 310 -2.34 3.51 -11.50
C HIS A 310 -1.68 2.79 -10.34
N GLN A 311 -0.73 1.91 -10.64
CA GLN A 311 0.01 1.16 -9.61
C GLN A 311 0.74 2.08 -8.60
N VAL A 312 1.08 3.30 -9.00
CA VAL A 312 1.67 4.32 -8.12
C VAL A 312 0.60 4.88 -7.18
N SER A 313 -0.49 5.41 -7.73
CA SER A 313 -1.56 6.06 -6.95
C SER A 313 -2.25 5.12 -5.98
N ALA A 314 -2.36 3.82 -6.30
CA ALA A 314 -2.91 2.83 -5.37
C ALA A 314 -2.16 2.80 -4.01
N SER A 315 -0.85 3.04 -3.98
CA SER A 315 -0.03 3.03 -2.76
C SER A 315 -0.28 4.29 -1.93
N SER A 316 -0.28 5.45 -2.58
CA SER A 316 -0.41 6.75 -1.93
C SER A 316 -1.85 7.02 -1.48
N ILE A 317 -2.85 6.55 -2.24
CA ILE A 317 -4.23 6.53 -1.79
C ILE A 317 -4.35 5.67 -0.52
N LEU A 318 -3.77 4.47 -0.53
CA LEU A 318 -3.86 3.58 0.63
C LEU A 318 -3.13 4.12 1.86
N SER A 319 -2.02 4.85 1.71
CA SER A 319 -1.34 5.49 2.84
C SER A 319 -2.17 6.62 3.44
N HIS A 320 -2.84 7.41 2.60
CA HIS A 320 -3.80 8.43 3.06
C HIS A 320 -4.99 7.80 3.78
N ILE A 321 -5.54 6.71 3.24
CA ILE A 321 -6.62 5.94 3.87
C ILE A 321 -6.16 5.39 5.22
N LYS A 322 -4.98 4.78 5.29
CA LYS A 322 -4.39 4.26 6.53
C LYS A 322 -4.21 5.38 7.57
N GLY A 323 -3.76 6.56 7.16
CA GLY A 323 -3.64 7.73 8.03
C GLY A 323 -5.00 8.24 8.53
N SER A 324 -5.99 8.32 7.64
CA SER A 324 -7.30 8.91 7.94
C SER A 324 -8.27 7.98 8.68
N LEU A 325 -8.25 6.67 8.43
CA LEU A 325 -9.09 5.66 9.11
C LEU A 325 -8.60 5.29 10.51
N SER A 326 -7.91 6.19 11.22
CA SER A 326 -7.32 5.89 12.53
C SER A 326 -6.47 4.59 12.49
N GLY A 327 -5.84 4.27 11.35
CA GLY A 327 -5.01 3.07 11.17
C GLY A 327 -5.76 1.75 10.96
N THR A 328 -7.09 1.67 11.13
CA THR A 328 -7.84 0.43 10.93
C THR A 328 -8.27 0.28 9.48
N LEU A 329 -7.41 -0.38 8.70
CA LEU A 329 -7.65 -0.71 7.31
C LEU A 329 -7.89 -2.23 7.22
N ASP A 330 -8.99 -2.67 6.60
CA ASP A 330 -9.13 -4.09 6.25
C ASP A 330 -8.02 -4.47 5.26
N GLY A 331 -7.06 -5.27 5.72
CA GLY A 331 -5.88 -5.62 4.93
C GLY A 331 -6.20 -6.42 3.67
N GLY A 332 -7.26 -7.22 3.69
CA GLY A 332 -7.72 -7.98 2.53
C GLY A 332 -8.35 -7.05 1.49
N ALA A 333 -9.21 -6.12 1.92
CA ALA A 333 -9.80 -5.11 1.05
C ALA A 333 -8.73 -4.17 0.47
N ALA A 334 -7.75 -3.79 1.28
CA ALA A 334 -6.59 -3.01 0.86
C ALA A 334 -5.76 -3.72 -0.23
N LEU A 335 -5.48 -5.01 -0.04
CA LEU A 335 -4.76 -5.79 -1.04
C LEU A 335 -5.59 -5.96 -2.32
N ALA A 336 -6.91 -6.19 -2.18
CA ALA A 336 -7.84 -6.26 -3.31
C ALA A 336 -7.83 -4.97 -4.14
N PHE A 337 -7.78 -3.82 -3.47
CA PHE A 337 -7.66 -2.51 -4.12
C PHE A 337 -6.31 -2.34 -4.81
N MET A 338 -5.20 -2.68 -4.13
CA MET A 338 -3.84 -2.55 -4.67
C MET A 338 -3.56 -3.46 -5.86
N VAL A 339 -4.22 -4.62 -5.91
CA VAL A 339 -4.04 -5.62 -6.97
C VAL A 339 -5.09 -5.43 -8.08
N GLY A 340 -6.37 -5.35 -7.70
CA GLY A 340 -7.48 -5.23 -8.64
C GLY A 340 -7.37 -3.98 -9.49
N GLY A 341 -7.26 -2.81 -8.84
CA GLY A 341 -7.27 -1.51 -9.50
C GLY A 341 -6.31 -1.39 -10.69
N PRO A 342 -5.00 -1.57 -10.52
CA PRO A 342 -4.02 -1.43 -11.60
C PRO A 342 -4.21 -2.40 -12.77
N VAL A 343 -4.63 -3.64 -12.49
CA VAL A 343 -4.74 -4.69 -13.50
C VAL A 343 -6.02 -4.57 -14.32
N THR A 344 -7.10 -4.07 -13.71
CA THR A 344 -8.40 -3.86 -14.36
C THR A 344 -8.64 -2.42 -14.81
N ALA A 345 -7.63 -1.56 -14.74
CA ALA A 345 -7.73 -0.15 -15.12
C ALA A 345 -8.34 0.04 -16.52
N VAL A 346 -9.24 1.02 -16.62
CA VAL A 346 -10.07 1.28 -17.82
C VAL A 346 -9.26 1.37 -19.13
N PRO A 347 -8.15 2.12 -19.24
CA PRO A 347 -7.35 2.17 -20.47
C PRO A 347 -6.78 0.81 -20.88
N THR A 348 -6.39 -0.02 -19.91
CA THR A 348 -5.93 -1.39 -20.18
C THR A 348 -7.07 -2.22 -20.76
N MET A 349 -8.27 -2.12 -20.18
CA MET A 349 -9.45 -2.87 -20.63
C MET A 349 -9.88 -2.46 -22.03
N ILE A 350 -9.86 -1.16 -22.32
CA ILE A 350 -10.15 -0.61 -23.64
C ILE A 350 -9.14 -1.08 -24.68
N MET A 351 -7.85 -1.02 -24.35
CA MET A 351 -6.80 -1.51 -25.24
C MET A 351 -6.95 -3.02 -25.52
N PHE A 352 -7.27 -3.82 -24.50
CA PHE A 352 -7.57 -5.23 -24.70
C PHE A 352 -8.79 -5.45 -25.60
N TRP A 353 -9.89 -4.75 -25.34
CA TRP A 353 -11.13 -4.87 -26.11
C TRP A 353 -10.96 -4.50 -27.58
N THR A 354 -10.08 -3.53 -27.86
CA THR A 354 -9.82 -3.07 -29.23
C THR A 354 -8.86 -3.98 -30.00
N ILE A 355 -7.94 -4.68 -29.32
CA ILE A 355 -6.87 -5.47 -29.94
C ILE A 355 -7.19 -6.97 -29.98
N PHE A 356 -7.69 -7.51 -28.88
CA PHE A 356 -7.90 -8.94 -28.71
C PHE A 356 -9.37 -9.32 -28.96
N LYS A 357 -9.59 -10.55 -29.43
CA LYS A 357 -10.96 -11.08 -29.54
C LYS A 357 -11.62 -11.12 -28.17
N LYS A 358 -12.95 -10.94 -28.13
CA LYS A 358 -13.76 -10.92 -26.90
C LYS A 358 -13.45 -12.07 -25.93
N ARG A 359 -13.17 -13.28 -26.45
CA ARG A 359 -12.78 -14.44 -25.64
C ARG A 359 -11.52 -14.24 -24.80
N VAL A 360 -10.50 -13.58 -25.35
CA VAL A 360 -9.23 -13.33 -24.65
C VAL A 360 -9.41 -12.18 -23.66
N PHE A 361 -10.20 -11.16 -24.03
CA PHE A 361 -10.60 -10.10 -23.10
C PHE A 361 -11.33 -10.66 -21.87
N VAL A 362 -12.35 -11.52 -22.08
CA VAL A 362 -13.11 -12.14 -20.99
C VAL A 362 -12.21 -13.04 -20.14
N LEU A 363 -11.30 -13.80 -20.77
CA LEU A 363 -10.31 -14.59 -20.04
C LEU A 363 -9.45 -13.70 -19.14
N TYR A 364 -8.88 -12.63 -19.69
CA TYR A 364 -8.06 -11.69 -18.93
C TYR A 364 -8.83 -11.12 -17.75
N LEU A 365 -10.02 -10.55 -18.00
CA LEU A 365 -10.83 -9.93 -16.96
C LEU A 365 -11.21 -10.94 -15.87
N PHE A 366 -11.65 -12.14 -16.25
CA PHE A 366 -12.01 -13.19 -15.30
C PHE A 366 -10.82 -13.59 -14.43
N VAL A 367 -9.66 -13.83 -15.03
CA VAL A 367 -8.44 -14.20 -14.30
C VAL A 367 -8.02 -13.09 -13.33
N CYS A 368 -8.13 -11.82 -13.74
CA CYS A 368 -7.74 -10.70 -12.89
C CYS A 368 -8.69 -10.51 -11.71
N LEU A 369 -10.00 -10.66 -11.93
CA LEU A 369 -11.00 -10.57 -10.86
C LEU A 369 -10.90 -11.76 -9.91
N ALA A 370 -10.94 -12.99 -10.44
CA ALA A 370 -10.87 -14.20 -9.64
C ALA A 370 -9.54 -14.27 -8.87
N GLY A 371 -8.42 -13.94 -9.53
CA GLY A 371 -7.11 -13.92 -8.90
C GLY A 371 -7.03 -12.90 -7.76
N THR A 372 -7.52 -11.67 -7.98
CA THR A 372 -7.53 -10.63 -6.95
C THR A 372 -8.34 -11.07 -5.74
N ILE A 373 -9.53 -11.64 -5.95
CA ILE A 373 -10.39 -12.14 -4.87
C ILE A 373 -9.70 -13.27 -4.11
N ILE A 374 -9.19 -14.28 -4.83
CA ILE A 374 -8.53 -15.45 -4.22
C ILE A 374 -7.31 -15.02 -3.40
N ILE A 375 -6.45 -14.17 -3.95
CA ILE A 375 -5.23 -13.74 -3.25
C ILE A 375 -5.56 -12.85 -2.06
N SER A 376 -6.59 -12.00 -2.17
CA SER A 376 -6.98 -11.11 -1.07
C SER A 376 -7.62 -11.87 0.08
N TYR A 377 -8.49 -12.85 -0.20
CA TYR A 377 -9.01 -13.76 0.84
C TYR A 377 -7.93 -14.67 1.40
N ALA A 378 -7.03 -15.20 0.56
CA ALA A 378 -5.90 -15.99 1.04
C ALA A 378 -5.01 -15.14 1.95
N PHE A 379 -4.70 -13.90 1.57
CA PHE A 379 -3.97 -12.97 2.41
C PHE A 379 -4.70 -12.70 3.72
N GLN A 380 -6.01 -12.43 3.67
CA GLN A 380 -6.81 -12.24 4.86
C GLN A 380 -6.80 -13.49 5.75
N ALA A 381 -6.86 -14.70 5.21
CA ALA A 381 -6.84 -15.94 5.99
C ALA A 381 -5.45 -16.31 6.55
N PHE A 382 -4.38 -16.15 5.77
CA PHE A 382 -3.03 -16.59 6.14
C PHE A 382 -2.23 -15.53 6.91
N VAL A 383 -2.43 -14.25 6.61
CA VAL A 383 -1.64 -13.16 7.20
C VAL A 383 -2.41 -12.46 8.31
N PHE A 384 -3.73 -12.35 8.18
CA PHE A 384 -4.59 -11.60 9.08
C PHE A 384 -5.45 -12.53 9.94
N VAL A 385 -5.02 -12.84 11.17
CA VAL A 385 -5.99 -13.38 12.14
C VAL A 385 -7.07 -12.30 12.33
N PRO A 386 -8.37 -12.61 12.18
CA PRO A 386 -9.43 -11.61 12.32
C PRO A 386 -9.28 -10.83 13.62
N GLY A 387 -9.02 -9.52 13.53
CA GLY A 387 -8.93 -8.63 14.69
C GLY A 387 -7.51 -8.32 15.22
N VAL A 388 -6.44 -8.80 14.59
CA VAL A 388 -5.06 -8.44 14.96
C VAL A 388 -4.54 -7.38 14.00
N ASP A 389 -4.29 -6.16 14.51
CA ASP A 389 -3.57 -5.11 13.78
C ASP A 389 -2.08 -5.49 13.68
N THR A 390 -1.74 -6.31 12.68
CA THR A 390 -0.35 -6.75 12.43
C THR A 390 0.57 -5.63 11.96
N GLY A 391 0.01 -4.46 11.60
CA GLY A 391 0.76 -3.26 11.22
C GLY A 391 0.98 -2.29 12.40
N ASN A 392 0.59 -2.68 13.62
CA ASN A 392 0.78 -1.86 14.81
C ASN A 392 2.28 -1.78 15.17
N GLU A 393 2.82 -0.56 15.18
CA GLU A 393 4.23 -0.29 15.47
C GLU A 393 4.68 -0.85 16.83
N LEU A 394 3.76 -1.01 17.78
CA LEU A 394 4.02 -1.63 19.08
C LEU A 394 4.43 -3.10 18.97
N LEU A 395 3.90 -3.83 17.99
CA LEU A 395 4.10 -5.28 17.82
C LEU A 395 5.20 -5.63 16.81
N ARG A 396 5.93 -4.62 16.30
CA ARG A 396 6.97 -4.82 15.29
C ARG A 396 8.08 -5.74 15.82
N GLY A 397 8.27 -6.89 15.16
CA GLY A 397 9.28 -7.88 15.56
C GLY A 397 8.97 -8.62 16.87
N VAL A 398 7.74 -8.51 17.37
CA VAL A 398 7.20 -9.24 18.53
C VAL A 398 6.40 -10.42 18.00
N SER A 399 6.86 -11.65 18.26
CA SER A 399 6.16 -12.86 17.84
C SER A 399 5.33 -13.49 18.95
N ARG A 400 5.75 -13.29 20.19
CA ARG A 400 5.16 -13.88 21.39
C ARG A 400 5.14 -12.87 22.53
N LEU A 401 4.00 -12.75 23.18
CA LEU A 401 3.86 -11.99 24.41
C LEU A 401 3.57 -12.95 25.57
N SER A 402 3.94 -12.58 26.79
CA SER A 402 3.42 -13.31 27.96
C SER A 402 1.91 -13.19 28.00
N GLY A 403 1.27 -14.35 28.06
CA GLY A 403 -0.11 -14.47 28.49
C GLY A 403 -0.16 -14.81 29.98
N GLY A 404 -1.32 -14.54 30.56
CA GLY A 404 -1.54 -14.52 32.00
C GLY A 404 -2.84 -13.79 32.26
N LYS A 405 -3.06 -13.34 33.50
CA LYS A 405 -4.29 -12.63 33.85
C LYS A 405 -4.25 -11.20 33.31
N SER A 406 -5.16 -10.89 32.40
CA SER A 406 -5.32 -9.56 31.83
C SER A 406 -6.71 -9.02 32.09
N ALA A 407 -6.84 -7.69 32.15
CA ALA A 407 -8.15 -7.06 31.97
C ALA A 407 -8.59 -7.17 30.49
N VAL A 408 -9.80 -6.71 30.17
CA VAL A 408 -10.27 -6.51 28.80
C VAL A 408 -10.42 -5.02 28.53
N VAL A 409 -9.74 -4.54 27.50
CA VAL A 409 -9.84 -3.15 27.06
C VAL A 409 -10.99 -3.00 26.07
N THR A 410 -11.84 -2.01 26.30
CA THR A 410 -12.97 -1.65 25.45
C THR A 410 -12.85 -0.20 25.00
N LYS A 411 -13.09 0.01 23.70
CA LYS A 411 -13.11 1.32 23.04
C LYS A 411 -14.52 1.91 23.05
N GLN A 412 -14.62 3.21 23.31
CA GLN A 412 -15.85 4.01 23.24
C GLN A 412 -15.73 5.21 22.29
N ASP A 413 -14.51 5.65 21.95
CA ASP A 413 -14.23 6.77 21.04
C ASP A 413 -13.50 6.27 19.79
N ASN A 414 -13.87 6.77 18.60
CA ASN A 414 -13.27 6.42 17.32
C ASN A 414 -11.75 6.65 17.22
N ASN A 415 -11.16 7.56 18.01
CA ASN A 415 -9.72 7.87 18.01
C ASN A 415 -8.84 6.82 18.71
N VAL A 416 -9.43 5.79 19.32
CA VAL A 416 -8.73 4.69 19.99
C VAL A 416 -8.51 3.52 19.03
N ARG A 417 -7.30 2.98 18.93
CA ARG A 417 -7.01 1.72 18.23
C ARG A 417 -6.94 0.58 19.24
N MET A 418 -7.28 -0.65 18.87
CA MET A 418 -7.20 -1.81 19.78
C MET A 418 -6.51 -3.00 19.11
N VAL A 419 -5.66 -3.67 19.88
CA VAL A 419 -5.13 -5.01 19.62
C VAL A 419 -5.96 -5.99 20.44
N MET A 420 -6.48 -7.02 19.78
CA MET A 420 -7.27 -8.06 20.42
C MET A 420 -6.41 -9.29 20.73
N ASP A 421 -6.80 -10.06 21.73
CA ASP A 421 -6.28 -11.40 21.99
C ASP A 421 -6.85 -12.43 20.98
N PRO A 422 -6.35 -13.67 20.95
CA PRO A 422 -6.87 -14.73 20.08
C PRO A 422 -8.36 -15.08 20.32
N GLY A 423 -8.90 -14.74 21.48
CA GLY A 423 -10.31 -14.92 21.84
C GLY A 423 -11.21 -13.75 21.44
N GLY A 424 -10.68 -12.71 20.79
CA GLY A 424 -11.43 -11.52 20.38
C GLY A 424 -11.72 -10.53 21.51
N LYS A 425 -10.95 -10.56 22.61
CA LYS A 425 -11.02 -9.59 23.71
C LYS A 425 -9.91 -8.55 23.59
N GLY A 426 -10.21 -7.28 23.83
CA GLY A 426 -9.21 -6.21 23.73
C GLY A 426 -8.09 -6.35 24.77
N LEU A 427 -6.85 -6.28 24.30
CA LEU A 427 -5.64 -6.48 25.10
C LEU A 427 -4.81 -5.20 25.22
N ILE A 428 -4.60 -4.49 24.11
CA ILE A 428 -3.86 -3.22 24.07
C ILE A 428 -4.73 -2.21 23.34
N ALA A 429 -4.73 -0.95 23.77
CA ALA A 429 -5.30 0.13 23.00
C ALA A 429 -4.32 1.30 22.86
N THR A 430 -4.41 2.05 21.76
CA THR A 430 -3.62 3.27 21.58
C THR A 430 -4.53 4.43 21.23
N PHE A 431 -4.33 5.58 21.84
CA PHE A 431 -5.04 6.80 21.55
C PHE A 431 -4.06 7.81 20.95
N ARG A 432 -4.45 8.44 19.84
CA ARG A 432 -3.70 9.53 19.20
C ARG A 432 -4.67 10.58 18.69
N ASN A 433 -4.37 11.84 18.95
CA ASN A 433 -5.12 12.98 18.43
C ASN A 433 -4.15 13.94 17.73
N GLU A 434 -4.00 13.77 16.41
CA GLU A 434 -3.02 14.52 15.59
C GLU A 434 -3.44 15.97 15.33
N LEU A 435 -4.71 16.32 15.50
CA LEU A 435 -5.24 17.67 15.23
C LEU A 435 -5.01 18.64 16.41
N ASP A 436 -4.98 18.12 17.64
CA ASP A 436 -4.87 18.93 18.87
C ASP A 436 -3.44 18.97 19.46
N GLY A 437 -2.47 18.27 18.86
CA GLY A 437 -1.07 18.23 19.32
C GLY A 437 -0.86 17.48 20.65
N GLN A 438 -1.82 16.68 21.09
CA GLN A 438 -1.74 15.86 22.30
C GLN A 438 -0.81 14.66 22.10
N GLY A 439 -0.10 14.26 23.16
CA GLY A 439 0.80 13.11 23.10
C GLY A 439 0.05 11.79 22.95
N GLY A 440 0.68 10.79 22.34
CA GLY A 440 0.11 9.44 22.26
C GLY A 440 -0.09 8.80 23.64
N VAL A 441 -1.16 8.01 23.79
CA VAL A 441 -1.41 7.20 24.99
C VAL A 441 -1.52 5.73 24.61
N VAL A 442 -0.83 4.84 25.34
CA VAL A 442 -1.00 3.39 25.23
C VAL A 442 -1.71 2.87 26.47
N PHE A 443 -2.69 2.01 26.29
CA PHE A 443 -3.41 1.28 27.33
C PHE A 443 -3.08 -0.20 27.19
N ASP A 444 -2.54 -0.85 28.23
CA ASP A 444 -2.24 -2.29 28.20
C ASP A 444 -2.96 -3.01 29.34
N ALA A 445 -3.69 -4.07 29.00
CA ALA A 445 -4.41 -4.91 29.95
C ALA A 445 -3.53 -6.00 30.58
N GLY A 446 -2.35 -6.24 30.03
CA GLY A 446 -1.42 -7.30 30.43
C GLY A 446 -0.48 -6.86 31.55
N TYR A 447 -1.00 -6.61 32.75
CA TYR A 447 -0.21 -6.11 33.89
C TYR A 447 0.98 -7.01 34.28
N GLU A 448 0.80 -8.33 34.29
CA GLU A 448 1.86 -9.28 34.63
C GLU A 448 3.06 -9.20 33.67
N ARG A 449 2.86 -8.76 32.42
CA ARG A 449 3.91 -8.62 31.38
C ARG A 449 5.03 -7.68 31.79
N PHE A 450 4.76 -6.73 32.67
CA PHE A 450 5.70 -5.68 33.07
C PHE A 450 6.43 -6.01 34.39
N TRP A 451 6.19 -7.17 35.00
CA TRP A 451 6.91 -7.62 36.19
C TRP A 451 8.23 -8.31 35.84
N ALA A 452 9.25 -8.18 36.70
CA ALA A 452 10.62 -8.64 36.41
C ALA A 452 10.72 -10.11 35.93
N GLY A 453 9.86 -11.00 36.45
CA GLY A 453 9.84 -12.41 36.03
C GLY A 453 9.31 -12.63 34.60
N ALA A 454 8.18 -12.00 34.25
CA ALA A 454 7.55 -12.16 32.94
C ALA A 454 8.09 -11.19 31.89
N ALA A 455 8.64 -10.04 32.29
CA ALA A 455 9.21 -9.04 31.37
C ALA A 455 10.39 -9.58 30.55
N ASP A 456 11.11 -10.57 31.07
CA ASP A 456 12.20 -11.27 30.36
C ASP A 456 11.73 -12.49 29.55
N MET A 457 10.45 -12.85 29.63
CA MET A 457 9.88 -13.96 28.87
C MET A 457 9.42 -13.52 27.48
N HIS A 458 9.53 -14.45 26.53
CA HIS A 458 9.11 -14.25 25.14
C HIS A 458 9.73 -12.98 24.50
N ASP A 459 8.95 -12.19 23.77
CA ASP A 459 9.40 -10.95 23.12
C ASP A 459 8.95 -9.69 23.90
N ASN A 460 8.61 -9.81 25.19
CA ASN A 460 8.09 -8.69 25.99
C ASN A 460 9.06 -7.51 26.07
N ARG A 461 10.37 -7.74 26.16
CA ARG A 461 11.36 -6.65 26.17
C ARG A 461 11.32 -5.79 24.91
N ARG A 462 11.20 -6.44 23.74
CA ARG A 462 11.07 -5.77 22.45
C ARG A 462 9.77 -4.98 22.39
N TYR A 463 8.68 -5.56 22.88
CA TYR A 463 7.39 -4.87 22.98
C TYR A 463 7.49 -3.60 23.86
N VAL A 464 8.08 -3.71 25.06
CA VAL A 464 8.27 -2.56 25.96
C VAL A 464 9.15 -1.48 25.30
N ALA A 465 10.20 -1.87 24.59
CA ALA A 465 11.03 -0.93 23.84
C ALA A 465 10.29 -0.28 22.64
N ASN A 466 9.41 -1.02 21.96
CA ASN A 466 8.55 -0.48 20.91
C ASN A 466 7.55 0.54 21.47
N VAL A 467 6.95 0.26 22.63
CA VAL A 467 6.06 1.20 23.34
C VAL A 467 6.78 2.50 23.67
N ALA A 468 8.00 2.42 24.22
CA ALA A 468 8.80 3.61 24.53
C ALA A 468 9.09 4.47 23.29
N ARG A 469 9.46 3.84 22.17
CA ARG A 469 9.71 4.55 20.90
C ARG A 469 8.43 5.16 20.33
N TRP A 470 7.35 4.39 20.30
CA TRP A 470 6.05 4.87 19.79
C TRP A 470 5.54 6.08 20.57
N LEU A 471 5.66 6.07 21.90
CA LEU A 471 5.28 7.20 22.74
C LEU A 471 6.16 8.44 22.50
N GLN A 472 7.44 8.25 22.20
CA GLN A 472 8.35 9.33 21.83
C GLN A 472 7.98 9.93 20.47
N ASP A 473 7.74 9.09 19.47
CA ASP A 473 7.43 9.49 18.10
C ASP A 473 6.03 10.11 17.98
N SER A 474 5.12 9.69 18.86
CA SER A 474 3.75 10.20 18.93
C SER A 474 3.62 11.49 19.74
N GLY A 475 4.70 11.98 20.35
CA GLY A 475 4.71 13.20 21.16
C GLY A 475 5.52 14.34 20.52
N ASN A 476 5.21 15.58 20.92
CA ASN A 476 5.98 16.76 20.53
C ASN A 476 7.27 16.94 21.34
N ALA A 477 7.42 16.19 22.44
CA ALA A 477 8.57 16.26 23.35
C ALA A 477 9.73 15.32 22.94
N GLN A 478 10.03 15.23 21.63
CA GLN A 478 11.03 14.29 21.08
C GLN A 478 12.44 14.41 21.70
N ALA A 479 12.80 15.58 22.25
CA ALA A 479 14.09 15.83 22.89
C ALA A 479 14.22 15.28 24.32
N ASN A 480 13.11 14.99 25.01
CA ASN A 480 13.14 14.51 26.39
C ASN A 480 12.98 12.99 26.44
N THR A 481 14.06 12.28 26.79
CA THR A 481 14.10 10.80 26.85
C THR A 481 13.85 10.24 28.25
N GLY A 482 13.43 11.08 29.20
CA GLY A 482 13.10 10.65 30.55
C GLY A 482 11.77 9.88 30.59
N ILE A 483 11.82 8.65 31.11
CA ILE A 483 10.65 7.80 31.38
C ILE A 483 10.46 7.71 32.90
N LEU A 484 9.33 8.20 33.39
CA LEU A 484 8.92 8.00 34.77
C LEU A 484 7.91 6.86 34.85
N ILE A 485 8.25 5.81 35.59
CA ILE A 485 7.36 4.69 35.89
C ILE A 485 6.81 4.91 37.29
N TYR A 486 5.52 5.20 37.38
CA TYR A 486 4.81 5.41 38.62
C TYR A 486 3.94 4.19 38.93
N ASP A 487 4.33 3.48 39.98
CA ASP A 487 3.60 2.32 40.46
C ASP A 487 2.56 2.73 41.49
N ALA A 488 1.29 2.64 41.10
CA ALA A 488 0.17 2.83 42.00
C ALA A 488 -0.22 1.52 42.71
N SER A 489 0.38 0.38 42.38
CA SER A 489 0.07 -0.89 43.02
C SER A 489 0.58 -0.98 44.45
N SER A 490 -0.10 -1.79 45.27
CA SER A 490 0.31 -2.11 46.64
C SER A 490 1.20 -3.36 46.73
N GLY A 491 1.66 -3.89 45.58
CA GLY A 491 2.43 -5.14 45.52
C GLY A 491 3.92 -4.96 45.81
N THR A 492 4.59 -6.04 46.21
CA THR A 492 6.05 -6.08 46.45
C THR A 492 6.87 -6.53 45.23
N ASN A 493 6.21 -6.87 44.12
CA ASN A 493 6.88 -7.38 42.92
C ASN A 493 7.80 -6.31 42.30
N GLU A 494 8.95 -6.74 41.79
CA GLU A 494 9.88 -5.87 41.07
C GLU A 494 9.30 -5.52 39.69
N ILE A 495 9.26 -4.23 39.38
CA ILE A 495 8.69 -3.69 38.13
C ILE A 495 9.81 -3.58 37.11
N LEU A 496 9.61 -4.24 35.97
CA LEU A 496 10.59 -4.47 34.91
C LEU A 496 11.82 -5.25 35.41
N SER A 497 12.38 -6.07 34.53
CA SER A 497 13.66 -6.72 34.79
C SER A 497 14.81 -5.72 34.59
N ARG A 498 15.97 -6.00 35.19
CA ARG A 498 17.21 -5.25 34.91
C ARG A 498 17.58 -5.26 33.43
N ASN A 499 17.27 -6.36 32.73
CA ASN A 499 17.54 -6.50 31.30
C ASN A 499 16.64 -5.58 30.46
N THR A 500 15.35 -5.46 30.79
CA THR A 500 14.42 -4.54 30.12
C THR A 500 14.83 -3.09 30.32
N ILE A 501 15.28 -2.73 31.54
CA ILE A 501 15.82 -1.39 31.82
C ILE A 501 17.09 -1.12 31.02
N ALA A 502 17.99 -2.12 30.90
CA ALA A 502 19.20 -2.01 30.09
C ALA A 502 18.87 -1.83 28.60
N GLU A 503 17.86 -2.52 28.06
CA GLU A 503 17.40 -2.38 26.68
C GLU A 503 16.82 -0.98 26.40
N LEU A 504 16.02 -0.44 27.34
CA LEU A 504 15.51 0.93 27.26
C LEU A 504 16.66 1.97 27.32
N THR A 505 17.65 1.73 28.18
CA THR A 505 18.83 2.59 28.31
C THR A 505 19.68 2.55 27.03
N GLN A 506 19.86 1.37 26.42
CA GLN A 506 20.55 1.22 25.14
C GLN A 506 19.80 1.92 24.00
N ALA A 507 18.47 1.98 24.07
CA ALA A 507 17.63 2.74 23.14
C ALA A 507 17.65 4.27 23.40
N GLY A 508 18.37 4.74 24.43
CA GLY A 508 18.57 6.17 24.73
C GLY A 508 17.63 6.75 25.80
N PHE A 509 16.81 5.92 26.46
CA PHE A 509 15.88 6.37 27.48
C PHE A 509 16.49 6.35 28.88
N LYS A 510 16.11 7.33 29.72
CA LYS A 510 16.49 7.38 31.14
C LYS A 510 15.28 6.99 31.98
N VAL A 511 15.32 5.83 32.60
CA VAL A 511 14.18 5.27 33.35
C VAL A 511 14.32 5.55 34.84
N LYS A 512 13.26 6.08 35.46
CA LYS A 512 13.12 6.20 36.92
C LYS A 512 11.83 5.54 37.38
N ILE A 513 11.93 4.64 38.37
CA ILE A 513 10.77 3.97 38.96
C ILE A 513 10.48 4.60 40.31
N VAL A 514 9.21 4.93 40.57
CA VAL A 514 8.74 5.51 41.84
C VAL A 514 7.46 4.81 42.27
N ARG A 515 7.42 4.35 43.52
CA ARG A 515 6.22 3.77 44.11
C ARG A 515 5.38 4.82 44.82
N LYS A 516 4.06 4.66 44.78
CA LYS A 516 3.11 5.53 45.51
C LYS A 516 3.37 5.56 47.02
N THR A 517 3.91 4.49 47.60
CA THR A 517 4.31 4.42 49.02
C THR A 517 5.50 5.30 49.36
N GLU A 518 6.36 5.62 48.39
CA GLU A 518 7.59 6.40 48.57
C GLU A 518 7.39 7.88 48.22
N SER A 519 6.51 8.19 47.27
CA SER A 519 6.09 9.56 46.94
C SER A 519 4.59 9.63 46.68
N PRO A 520 3.80 10.22 47.58
CA PRO A 520 2.34 10.07 47.56
C PRO A 520 1.60 10.96 46.56
N LYS A 521 2.25 11.90 45.86
CA LYS A 521 1.55 12.85 44.96
C LYS A 521 2.28 13.12 43.65
N ILE A 522 1.58 12.93 42.53
CA ILE A 522 2.03 13.38 41.20
C ILE A 522 1.79 14.89 41.07
N THR A 523 2.86 15.67 40.88
CA THR A 523 2.78 17.14 40.72
C THR A 523 3.45 17.58 39.41
N ALA A 524 3.07 18.74 38.89
CA ALA A 524 3.61 19.26 37.62
C ALA A 524 5.14 19.46 37.66
N ALA A 525 5.68 19.95 38.78
CA ALA A 525 7.13 20.11 38.96
C ALA A 525 7.87 18.76 38.91
N PHE A 526 7.24 17.70 39.44
CA PHE A 526 7.82 16.36 39.42
C PHE A 526 7.84 15.74 38.01
N LEU A 527 6.88 16.10 37.15
CA LEU A 527 6.78 15.61 35.77
C LEU A 527 7.55 16.47 34.74
N ALA A 528 8.11 17.61 35.16
CA ALA A 528 8.75 18.56 34.24
C ALA A 528 9.89 17.93 33.44
N ASP A 529 10.73 17.13 34.11
CA ASP A 529 11.94 16.52 33.56
C ASP A 529 11.69 15.27 32.72
N TYR A 530 10.45 14.78 32.62
CA TYR A 530 10.12 13.54 31.90
C TYR A 530 9.35 13.83 30.62
N GLY A 531 9.69 13.08 29.56
CA GLY A 531 8.96 13.07 28.28
C GLY A 531 7.87 12.00 28.23
N GLN A 532 7.95 10.99 29.12
CA GLN A 532 6.99 9.91 29.20
C GLN A 532 6.60 9.59 30.64
N LEU A 533 5.32 9.25 30.86
CA LEU A 533 4.77 8.82 32.13
C LEU A 533 4.09 7.46 31.99
N TRP A 534 4.56 6.46 32.73
CA TRP A 534 4.00 5.11 32.73
C TRP A 534 3.30 4.85 34.06
N LEU A 535 1.99 4.65 34.03
CA LEU A 535 1.13 4.46 35.19
C LEU A 535 0.74 2.99 35.31
N LEU A 536 1.14 2.35 36.39
CA LEU A 536 0.83 0.95 36.67
C LEU A 536 -0.25 0.87 37.75
N PHE A 537 -1.44 0.42 37.37
CA PHE A 537 -2.56 0.19 38.28
C PHE A 537 -2.72 -1.30 38.56
N GLY A 538 -2.53 -1.70 39.83
CA GLY A 538 -2.83 -3.04 40.31
C GLY A 538 -3.65 -2.97 41.61
N GLY A 539 -4.77 -3.67 41.67
CA GLY A 539 -5.67 -3.67 42.84
C GLY A 539 -6.60 -2.48 42.91
N GLU A 540 -7.02 -2.07 44.11
CA GLU A 540 -7.96 -0.96 44.35
C GLU A 540 -7.32 0.44 44.28
N SER A 541 -6.15 0.57 43.63
CA SER A 541 -5.44 1.84 43.62
C SER A 541 -6.08 2.87 42.69
N SER A 542 -6.36 4.06 43.23
CA SER A 542 -6.90 5.20 42.48
C SER A 542 -5.99 6.42 42.57
N LEU A 543 -6.02 7.25 41.52
CA LEU A 543 -5.49 8.62 41.56
C LEU A 543 -6.55 9.58 42.10
N THR A 544 -6.12 10.65 42.74
CA THR A 544 -6.99 11.77 43.15
C THR A 544 -7.35 12.64 41.95
N ASP A 545 -8.41 13.44 42.03
CA ASP A 545 -8.83 14.33 40.94
C ASP A 545 -7.76 15.36 40.54
N ALA A 546 -6.96 15.81 41.51
CA ALA A 546 -5.83 16.70 41.27
C ALA A 546 -4.75 16.01 40.43
N GLU A 547 -4.43 14.76 40.75
CA GLU A 547 -3.44 13.97 40.00
C GLU A 547 -3.93 13.63 38.60
N ILE A 548 -5.20 13.25 38.45
CA ILE A 548 -5.80 13.01 37.13
C ILE A 548 -5.69 14.27 36.27
N LYS A 549 -5.99 15.45 36.83
CA LYS A 549 -5.84 16.73 36.11
C LYS A 549 -4.39 16.95 35.66
N THR A 550 -3.42 16.77 36.56
CA THR A 550 -1.99 16.92 36.25
C THR A 550 -1.52 15.93 35.18
N VAL A 551 -1.95 14.67 35.24
CA VAL A 551 -1.62 13.64 34.26
C VAL A 551 -2.24 13.96 32.89
N THR A 552 -3.51 14.39 32.85
CA THR A 552 -4.15 14.78 31.59
C THR A 552 -3.49 16.02 30.97
N GLN A 553 -3.06 16.98 31.79
CA GLN A 553 -2.32 18.15 31.33
C GLN A 553 -0.95 17.77 30.77
N PHE A 554 -0.22 16.88 31.44
CA PHE A 554 1.07 16.36 30.95
C PHE A 554 0.94 15.77 29.54
N ASN A 555 -0.11 14.98 29.28
CA ASN A 555 -0.37 14.44 27.96
C ASN A 555 -0.85 15.51 26.96
N GLY A 556 -1.64 16.49 27.42
CA GLY A 556 -2.05 17.66 26.64
C GLY A 556 -0.87 18.52 26.16
N ASP A 557 0.22 18.55 26.92
CA ASP A 557 1.48 19.23 26.54
C ASP A 557 2.28 18.45 25.46
N GLY A 558 1.69 17.42 24.86
CA GLY A 558 2.32 16.63 23.79
C GLY A 558 3.24 15.53 24.28
N LYS A 559 3.19 15.15 25.57
CA LYS A 559 4.04 14.10 26.16
C LYS A 559 3.35 12.73 26.19
N GLY A 560 4.14 11.66 26.05
CA GLY A 560 3.62 10.30 25.92
C GLY A 560 3.20 9.67 27.24
N MET A 561 2.14 8.86 27.23
CA MET A 561 1.67 8.16 28.43
C MET A 561 1.41 6.67 28.18
N LEU A 562 1.81 5.81 29.11
CA LEU A 562 1.44 4.39 29.16
C LEU A 562 0.57 4.15 30.39
N VAL A 563 -0.59 3.52 30.23
CA VAL A 563 -1.51 3.18 31.31
C VAL A 563 -1.71 1.67 31.31
N ILE A 564 -1.27 1.01 32.37
CA ILE A 564 -1.36 -0.45 32.51
C ILE A 564 -2.36 -0.76 33.61
N ALA A 565 -3.32 -1.64 33.33
CA ALA A 565 -4.30 -2.09 34.30
C ALA A 565 -4.22 -3.60 34.54
N GLY A 566 -4.06 -3.99 35.81
CA GLY A 566 -4.08 -5.39 36.24
C GLY A 566 -5.34 -5.77 36.98
N ALA A 567 -5.94 -6.89 36.60
CA ALA A 567 -7.03 -7.48 37.36
C ALA A 567 -6.49 -8.23 38.60
N ALA A 568 -6.35 -7.54 39.73
CA ALA A 568 -6.18 -8.23 41.01
C ALA A 568 -7.58 -8.65 41.53
N ALA A 569 -7.95 -9.91 41.24
CA ALA A 569 -9.14 -10.60 41.74
C ALA A 569 -10.52 -10.03 41.30
N PRO A 570 -11.60 -10.83 41.34
CA PRO A 570 -12.91 -10.50 40.75
C PRO A 570 -13.75 -9.64 41.70
N VAL A 571 -13.20 -8.53 42.18
CA VAL A 571 -13.92 -7.59 43.05
C VAL A 571 -14.26 -6.34 42.25
N SER A 572 -15.53 -5.96 42.26
CA SER A 572 -16.18 -4.92 41.46
C SER A 572 -15.62 -3.49 41.58
N GLY A 573 -14.55 -3.27 42.38
CA GLY A 573 -13.92 -1.98 42.64
C GLY A 573 -12.54 -1.75 42.01
N SER A 574 -11.79 -2.80 41.64
CA SER A 574 -10.36 -2.68 41.30
C SER A 574 -10.07 -1.85 40.04
N LEU A 575 -10.96 -1.86 39.05
CA LEU A 575 -10.77 -1.14 37.78
C LEU A 575 -11.37 0.28 37.79
N THR A 576 -12.06 0.69 38.87
CA THR A 576 -12.69 2.02 38.93
C THR A 576 -11.67 3.15 38.92
N GLY A 577 -10.51 2.97 39.57
CA GLY A 577 -9.43 3.95 39.63
C GLY A 577 -8.84 4.26 38.26
N VAL A 578 -8.49 3.22 37.48
CA VAL A 578 -7.93 3.39 36.13
C VAL A 578 -8.99 3.92 35.15
N ASN A 579 -10.24 3.48 35.27
CA ASN A 579 -11.33 3.89 34.39
C ASN A 579 -11.67 5.39 34.49
N ARG A 580 -11.45 6.04 35.65
CA ARG A 580 -11.61 7.49 35.79
C ARG A 580 -10.62 8.31 34.94
N LEU A 581 -9.44 7.75 34.67
CA LEU A 581 -8.45 8.36 33.79
C LEU A 581 -8.70 7.94 32.34
N SER A 582 -8.83 6.64 32.08
CA SER A 582 -8.90 6.11 30.71
C SER A 582 -10.18 6.52 29.97
N SER A 583 -11.31 6.71 30.69
CA SER A 583 -12.58 7.12 30.05
C SER A 583 -12.50 8.50 29.39
N ARG A 584 -11.59 9.37 29.84
CA ARG A 584 -11.32 10.68 29.20
C ARG A 584 -10.72 10.55 27.81
N TYR A 585 -10.12 9.40 27.52
CA TYR A 585 -9.56 9.04 26.21
C TYR A 585 -10.47 8.06 25.46
N GLY A 586 -11.70 7.84 25.94
CA GLY A 586 -12.65 6.89 25.34
C GLY A 586 -12.27 5.43 25.50
N VAL A 587 -11.50 5.08 26.55
CA VAL A 587 -11.08 3.71 26.85
C VAL A 587 -11.59 3.28 28.21
N SER A 588 -12.05 2.03 28.33
CA SER A 588 -12.40 1.42 29.60
C SER A 588 -11.82 0.02 29.73
N PHE A 589 -11.45 -0.35 30.95
CA PHE A 589 -11.02 -1.67 31.34
C PHE A 589 -12.16 -2.41 32.04
N SER A 590 -12.41 -3.65 31.65
CA SER A 590 -13.49 -4.47 32.19
C SER A 590 -13.09 -5.95 32.28
N GLY A 591 -13.77 -6.69 33.16
CA GLY A 591 -13.63 -8.14 33.28
C GLY A 591 -12.21 -8.62 33.63
N VAL A 592 -12.08 -9.95 33.68
CA VAL A 592 -10.80 -10.65 33.80
C VAL A 592 -10.77 -11.69 32.70
N ASN A 593 -9.66 -11.75 32.00
CA ASN A 593 -9.40 -12.75 31.00
C ASN A 593 -8.12 -13.51 31.39
N ASP A 594 -8.24 -14.83 31.45
CA ASP A 594 -7.10 -15.69 31.72
C ASP A 594 -6.58 -16.22 30.39
N ASN A 595 -5.48 -15.65 29.93
CA ASN A 595 -4.81 -16.10 28.72
C ASN A 595 -3.84 -17.23 29.07
N ASN A 596 -3.72 -18.24 28.21
CA ASN A 596 -2.62 -19.21 28.30
C ASN A 596 -1.29 -18.47 28.48
N GLY A 597 -0.32 -19.04 29.19
CA GLY A 597 0.96 -18.37 29.53
C GLY A 597 1.74 -17.74 28.36
N GLU A 598 1.38 -18.06 27.12
CA GLU A 598 1.92 -17.46 25.90
C GLU A 598 0.79 -16.97 24.97
N LEU A 599 0.90 -15.73 24.49
CA LEU A 599 0.06 -15.14 23.45
C LEU A 599 0.85 -15.05 22.14
N SER A 600 0.37 -15.73 21.09
CA SER A 600 0.99 -15.67 19.77
C SER A 600 0.53 -14.44 18.99
N VAL A 601 1.48 -13.63 18.54
CA VAL A 601 1.26 -12.49 17.65
C VAL A 601 1.39 -12.98 16.19
N GLY A 602 0.39 -13.74 15.72
CA GLY A 602 0.22 -14.20 14.32
C GLY A 602 1.33 -15.11 13.74
N MET A 603 0.96 -16.19 13.02
CA MET A 603 1.92 -17.16 12.46
C MET A 603 2.73 -16.61 11.26
N SER A 604 2.18 -15.63 10.55
CA SER A 604 2.77 -14.96 9.38
C SER A 604 3.84 -13.92 9.74
N SER A 605 3.80 -13.37 10.95
CA SER A 605 4.69 -12.30 11.40
C SER A 605 6.16 -12.70 11.29
N ARG A 606 6.53 -13.96 11.53
CA ARG A 606 7.92 -14.43 11.44
C ARG A 606 8.49 -14.41 10.02
N LEU A 607 7.73 -14.87 9.01
CA LEU A 607 8.20 -14.89 7.62
C LEU A 607 8.36 -13.46 7.08
N PHE A 608 7.35 -12.61 7.30
CA PHE A 608 7.38 -11.23 6.85
C PHE A 608 8.34 -10.36 7.68
N ALA A 609 8.44 -10.55 8.99
CA ALA A 609 9.41 -9.83 9.83
C ALA A 609 10.85 -10.22 9.50
N ASN A 610 11.15 -11.52 9.29
CA ASN A 610 12.49 -11.93 8.88
C ASN A 610 12.85 -11.36 7.50
N ALA A 611 11.92 -11.42 6.52
CA ALA A 611 12.12 -10.82 5.21
C ALA A 611 12.32 -9.29 5.31
N SER A 612 11.50 -8.62 6.12
CA SER A 612 11.60 -7.17 6.37
C SER A 612 12.88 -6.79 7.09
N GLU A 613 13.37 -7.61 8.02
CA GLU A 613 14.59 -7.33 8.79
C GLU A 613 15.83 -7.50 7.91
N VAL A 614 15.87 -8.55 7.07
CA VAL A 614 16.90 -8.74 6.05
C VAL A 614 16.90 -7.57 5.06
N LEU A 615 15.72 -7.15 4.60
CA LEU A 615 15.58 -5.98 3.71
C LEU A 615 16.05 -4.70 4.40
N GLY A 616 15.70 -4.49 5.67
CA GLY A 616 16.13 -3.35 6.47
C GLY A 616 17.66 -3.31 6.68
N ARG A 617 18.31 -4.47 6.88
CA ARG A 617 19.77 -4.56 6.95
C ARG A 617 20.41 -4.25 5.60
N PHE A 618 19.85 -4.76 4.51
CA PHE A 618 20.33 -4.48 3.16
C PHE A 618 20.23 -2.98 2.82
N LEU A 619 19.11 -2.34 3.15
CA LEU A 619 18.91 -0.90 2.94
C LEU A 619 19.85 -0.04 3.79
N LYS A 620 20.13 -0.42 5.05
CA LYS A 620 21.14 0.27 5.87
C LYS A 620 22.55 0.21 5.28
N ILE A 621 22.86 -0.86 4.53
CA ILE A 621 24.14 -0.99 3.82
C ILE A 621 24.14 -0.08 2.59
N VAL A 622 23.06 -0.07 1.82
CA VAL A 622 22.91 0.78 0.62
C VAL A 622 22.88 2.27 0.97
N HIS A 623 22.30 2.67 2.12
CA HIS A 623 22.27 4.08 2.55
C HIS A 623 23.60 4.56 3.15
N LYS A 624 24.51 3.64 3.49
CA LYS A 624 25.87 3.94 3.95
C LYS A 624 26.91 3.97 2.81
N ALA A 625 26.55 3.43 1.64
CA ALA A 625 27.35 3.47 0.42
C ALA A 625 26.92 4.66 -0.44
#